data_AF-A0A6L8BEL1-F1
#
_entry.id   AF-A0A6L8BEL1-F1
#
_cell.length_a   1.000
_cell.length_b   1.000
_cell.length_c   1.000
_cell.angle_alpha   90.00
_cell.angle_beta   90.00
_cell.angle_gamma   90.00
#
_symmetry.space_group_name_H-M   'P 1'
#
loop_
_entity.id
_entity.type
_entity.pdbx_description
1 polymer ?
#
loop_
_entity_poly.entity_id
_entity_poly.type
_entity_poly.pdbx_seq_one_letter_code
_entity_poly.pdbx_strand_id
1 'polypeptide(L)'
;MAVLNRSIAWMAFMPFVAIGFIFVAGTMGLAHVEGLSGPAADQVLGRMMQEVQLASLFGYWLVVLLICAVLAAMMSTADSALLSISSMVSKDIYGAIVRPDATEGQLTRVGKLCSWILLALLVGLA
;
A
#
# COMPACT_ATOMS: atom_id res chain seq x y z
N MET A 1 -13.98 27.31 -5.51
CA MET A 1 -14.15 26.25 -6.54
C MET A 1 -12.93 26.06 -7.44
N ALA A 2 -12.26 27.11 -7.91
CA ALA A 2 -11.12 26.96 -8.83
C ALA A 2 -9.95 26.09 -8.29
N VAL A 3 -9.62 26.20 -6.99
CA VAL A 3 -8.57 25.38 -6.36
C VAL A 3 -8.97 23.91 -6.26
N LEU A 4 -10.23 23.61 -5.92
CA LEU A 4 -10.75 22.24 -5.84
C LEU A 4 -10.72 21.55 -7.22
N ASN A 5 -11.24 22.22 -8.25
CA ASN A 5 -11.22 21.68 -9.62
C ASN A 5 -9.80 21.45 -10.12
N ARG A 6 -8.86 22.35 -9.77
CA ARG A 6 -7.45 22.18 -10.11
C ARG A 6 -6.83 20.97 -9.41
N SER A 7 -7.10 20.76 -8.12
CA SER A 7 -6.60 19.59 -7.39
C SER A 7 -7.20 18.28 -7.89
N ILE A 8 -8.50 18.26 -8.21
CA ILE A 8 -9.18 17.07 -8.78
C ILE A 8 -8.58 16.70 -10.14
N ALA A 9 -8.31 17.70 -11.00
CA ALA A 9 -7.69 17.47 -12.30
C ALA A 9 -6.30 16.81 -12.17
N TRP A 10 -5.47 17.28 -11.25
CA TRP A 10 -4.18 16.67 -10.96
C TRP A 10 -4.30 15.26 -10.38
N MET A 11 -5.25 15.05 -9.47
CA MET A 11 -5.49 13.74 -8.85
C MET A 11 -5.95 12.70 -9.88
N ALA A 12 -6.74 13.10 -10.87
CA ALA A 12 -7.18 12.24 -11.96
C ALA A 12 -6.05 11.89 -12.95
N PHE A 13 -5.04 12.76 -13.09
CA PHE A 13 -3.94 12.55 -14.04
C PHE A 13 -2.78 11.72 -13.45
N MET A 14 -2.50 11.87 -12.15
CA MET A 14 -1.43 11.15 -11.44
C MET A 14 -1.38 9.62 -11.70
N PRO A 15 -2.51 8.89 -11.73
CA PRO A 15 -2.49 7.44 -12.00
C PRO A 15 -1.86 7.08 -13.35
N PHE A 16 -2.10 7.87 -14.39
CA PHE A 16 -1.53 7.58 -15.72
C PHE A 16 -0.01 7.68 -15.72
N VAL A 17 0.53 8.66 -14.99
CA VAL A 17 1.98 8.81 -14.83
C VAL A 17 2.55 7.62 -14.08
N ALA A 18 1.95 7.23 -12.95
CA ALA A 18 2.39 6.09 -12.16
C ALA A 18 2.31 4.77 -12.95
N ILE A 19 1.20 4.52 -13.64
CA ILE A 19 1.00 3.35 -14.51
C ILE A 19 2.05 3.33 -15.61
N GLY A 20 2.38 4.47 -16.22
CA GLY A 20 3.43 4.55 -17.24
C GLY A 20 4.78 4.04 -16.73
N PHE A 21 5.21 4.48 -15.55
CA PHE A 21 6.46 3.99 -14.94
C PHE A 21 6.41 2.50 -14.61
N ILE A 22 5.30 2.04 -14.02
CA ILE A 22 5.13 0.62 -13.64
C ILE A 22 5.11 -0.27 -14.89
N PHE A 23 4.46 0.15 -15.96
CA PHE A 23 4.38 -0.59 -17.21
C PHE A 23 5.75 -0.72 -17.90
N VAL A 24 6.52 0.38 -17.98
CA VAL A 24 7.88 0.33 -18.53
C VAL A 24 8.77 -0.56 -17.66
N ALA A 25 8.72 -0.42 -16.33
CA ALA A 25 9.50 -1.27 -15.43
C ALA A 25 9.11 -2.75 -15.54
N GLY A 26 7.82 -3.07 -15.64
CA GLY A 26 7.33 -4.44 -15.79
C GLY A 26 7.71 -5.08 -17.12
N THR A 27 7.59 -4.35 -18.23
CA THR A 27 8.01 -4.82 -19.55
C THR A 27 9.52 -5.02 -19.65
N MET A 28 10.33 -4.11 -19.07
CA MET A 28 11.78 -4.31 -18.95
C MET A 28 12.14 -5.52 -18.08
N GLY A 29 11.37 -5.71 -16.99
CA GLY A 29 11.35 -6.88 -16.12
C GLY A 29 11.29 -8.20 -16.88
N LEU A 30 10.24 -8.35 -17.67
CA LEU A 30 9.98 -9.53 -18.47
C LEU A 30 11.01 -9.73 -19.60
N ALA A 31 11.61 -8.64 -20.10
CA ALA A 31 12.59 -8.71 -21.18
C ALA A 31 13.98 -9.21 -20.73
N HIS A 32 14.37 -8.96 -19.48
CA HIS A 32 15.70 -9.36 -18.96
C HIS A 32 15.66 -10.60 -18.07
N VAL A 33 14.53 -10.89 -17.42
CA VAL A 33 14.41 -12.03 -16.50
C VAL A 33 13.57 -13.12 -17.16
N GLU A 34 14.24 -14.22 -17.53
CA GLU A 34 13.60 -15.38 -18.16
C GLU A 34 12.75 -16.19 -17.15
N GLY A 35 11.66 -16.81 -17.63
CA GLY A 35 10.85 -17.74 -16.85
C GLY A 35 9.77 -17.11 -15.96
N LEU A 36 9.51 -15.81 -16.11
CA LEU A 36 8.44 -15.09 -15.38
C LEU A 36 7.10 -15.23 -16.10
N SER A 37 6.43 -16.37 -15.95
CA SER A 37 5.07 -16.58 -16.46
C SER A 37 4.09 -16.92 -15.34
N GLY A 38 2.89 -16.34 -15.39
CA GLY A 38 1.85 -16.59 -14.39
C GLY A 38 2.24 -16.07 -13.00
N PRO A 39 2.03 -16.82 -11.91
CA PRO A 39 2.34 -16.38 -10.54
C PRO A 39 3.81 -15.98 -10.31
N ALA A 40 4.73 -16.42 -11.17
CA ALA A 40 6.14 -16.04 -11.09
C ALA A 40 6.38 -14.56 -11.46
N ALA A 41 5.47 -13.91 -12.19
CA ALA A 41 5.60 -12.52 -12.60
C ALA A 41 5.66 -11.55 -11.40
N ASP A 42 5.10 -11.91 -10.26
CA ASP A 42 5.20 -11.07 -9.05
C ASP A 42 6.64 -11.00 -8.50
N GLN A 43 7.52 -11.90 -8.93
CA GLN A 43 8.93 -11.95 -8.50
C GLN A 43 9.86 -11.08 -9.36
N VAL A 44 9.35 -10.44 -10.43
CA VAL A 44 10.14 -9.59 -11.35
C VAL A 44 11.04 -8.63 -10.60
N LEU A 45 10.46 -7.86 -9.67
CA LEU A 45 11.18 -6.82 -8.94
C LEU A 45 12.30 -7.40 -8.08
N GLY A 46 12.02 -8.50 -7.37
CA GLY A 46 13.00 -9.18 -6.51
C GLY A 46 14.17 -9.74 -7.31
N ARG A 47 13.91 -10.34 -8.48
CA ARG A 47 14.95 -10.87 -9.37
C ARG A 47 15.82 -9.76 -9.96
N MET A 48 15.20 -8.68 -10.44
CA MET A 48 15.91 -7.50 -10.95
C MET A 48 16.80 -6.86 -9.89
N MET A 49 16.28 -6.73 -8.66
CA MET A 49 17.06 -6.21 -7.54
C MET A 49 18.26 -7.11 -7.21
N GLN A 50 18.11 -8.43 -7.27
CA GLN A 50 19.20 -9.37 -7.01
C GLN A 50 20.35 -9.20 -8.03
N GLU A 51 20.04 -9.03 -9.30
CA GLU A 51 21.04 -8.77 -10.35
C GLU A 51 21.79 -7.45 -10.12
N VAL A 52 21.05 -6.38 -9.82
CA VAL A 52 21.63 -5.06 -9.53
C VAL A 52 22.49 -5.08 -8.26
N GLN A 53 22.06 -5.83 -7.24
CA GLN A 53 22.78 -5.99 -5.98
C GLN A 53 24.15 -6.65 -6.19
N LEU A 54 24.23 -7.64 -7.09
CA LEU A 54 25.46 -8.37 -7.38
C LEU A 54 26.40 -7.63 -8.35
N ALA A 55 25.88 -6.67 -9.12
CA ALA A 55 26.65 -5.96 -10.12
C ALA A 55 27.71 -5.01 -9.54
N SER A 56 27.45 -4.37 -8.38
CA SER A 56 28.41 -3.44 -7.76
C SER A 56 28.09 -3.11 -6.30
N LEU A 57 29.06 -2.57 -5.56
CA LEU A 57 28.86 -2.03 -4.21
C LEU A 57 27.82 -0.88 -4.18
N PHE A 58 27.76 -0.07 -5.24
CA PHE A 58 26.74 0.98 -5.36
C PHE A 58 25.35 0.37 -5.55
N GLY A 59 25.23 -0.65 -6.41
CA GLY A 59 23.99 -1.40 -6.63
C GLY A 59 23.45 -2.05 -5.35
N TYR A 60 24.34 -2.57 -4.50
CA TYR A 60 23.96 -3.10 -3.19
C TYR A 60 23.25 -2.05 -2.32
N TRP A 61 23.85 -0.88 -2.12
CA TRP A 61 23.24 0.18 -1.31
C TRP A 61 21.95 0.73 -1.94
N LEU A 62 21.88 0.81 -3.26
CA LEU A 62 20.67 1.21 -3.98
C LEU A 62 19.52 0.24 -3.73
N VAL A 63 19.76 -1.06 -3.81
CA VAL A 63 18.75 -2.09 -3.56
C VAL A 63 18.28 -2.08 -2.11
N VAL A 64 19.19 -1.91 -1.15
CA VAL A 64 18.82 -1.75 0.27
C VAL A 64 17.87 -0.56 0.46
N LEU A 65 18.20 0.59 -0.13
CA LEU A 65 17.35 1.79 -0.07
C LEU A 65 15.98 1.54 -0.72
N LEU A 66 15.94 0.89 -1.88
CA LEU A 66 14.70 0.57 -2.57
C LEU A 66 13.79 -0.36 -1.75
N ILE A 67 14.35 -1.40 -1.13
CA ILE A 67 13.58 -2.29 -0.25
C ILE A 67 13.02 -1.53 0.95
N CYS A 68 13.83 -0.66 1.59
CA CYS A 68 13.35 0.21 2.65
C CYS A 68 12.21 1.12 2.19
N ALA A 69 12.30 1.69 0.98
CA ALA A 69 11.26 2.55 0.42
C ALA A 69 9.95 1.79 0.14
N VAL A 70 10.04 0.59 -0.44
CA VAL A 70 8.87 -0.26 -0.71
C VAL A 70 8.20 -0.70 0.59
N LEU A 71 8.99 -1.13 1.59
CA LEU A 71 8.45 -1.48 2.91
C LEU A 71 7.77 -0.28 3.58
N ALA A 72 8.38 0.91 3.53
CA ALA A 72 7.80 2.12 4.08
C ALA A 72 6.48 2.51 3.38
N ALA A 73 6.41 2.37 2.05
CA ALA A 73 5.20 2.64 1.27
C ALA A 73 4.09 1.62 1.55
N MET A 74 4.42 0.35 1.73
CA MET A 74 3.45 -0.69 2.11
C MET A 74 2.90 -0.44 3.51
N MET A 75 3.77 -0.11 4.47
CA MET A 75 3.35 0.21 5.84
C MET A 75 2.39 1.40 5.86
N SER A 76 2.71 2.50 5.15
CA SER A 76 1.84 3.68 5.10
C SER A 76 0.47 3.41 4.46
N THR A 77 0.43 2.52 3.46
CA THR A 77 -0.81 2.09 2.81
C THR A 77 -1.65 1.22 3.75
N ALA A 78 -1.01 0.24 4.40
CA ALA A 78 -1.67 -0.65 5.35
C ALA A 78 -2.24 0.13 6.55
N ASP A 79 -1.46 1.05 7.12
CA ASP A 79 -1.88 1.91 8.23
C ASP A 79 -3.07 2.80 7.84
N SER A 80 -3.03 3.43 6.67
CA SER A 80 -4.12 4.28 6.18
C SER A 80 -5.41 3.48 5.94
N ALA A 81 -5.30 2.26 5.41
CA ALA A 81 -6.43 1.37 5.18
C ALA A 81 -7.04 0.89 6.50
N LEU A 82 -6.22 0.42 7.45
CA LEU A 82 -6.67 0.00 8.77
C LEU A 82 -7.33 1.13 9.54
N LEU A 83 -6.75 2.34 9.50
CA LEU A 83 -7.32 3.51 10.15
C LEU A 83 -8.67 3.90 9.53
N SER A 84 -8.77 3.89 8.20
CA SER A 84 -10.00 4.22 7.49
C SER A 84 -11.11 3.22 7.80
N ILE A 85 -10.83 1.92 7.76
CA ILE A 85 -11.81 0.88 8.10
C ILE A 85 -12.21 0.96 9.57
N SER A 86 -11.24 1.13 10.48
CA SER A 86 -11.50 1.31 11.90
C SER A 86 -12.38 2.53 12.20
N SER A 87 -12.15 3.64 11.51
CA SER A 87 -12.97 4.85 11.62
C SER A 87 -14.39 4.61 11.11
N MET A 88 -14.55 3.97 9.94
CA MET A 88 -15.87 3.64 9.40
C MET A 88 -16.66 2.74 10.37
N VAL A 89 -16.03 1.71 10.93
CA VAL A 89 -16.73 0.81 11.86
C VAL A 89 -17.04 1.48 13.19
N SER A 90 -16.12 2.28 13.75
CA SER A 90 -16.34 2.93 15.04
C SER A 90 -17.32 4.11 14.99
N LYS A 91 -17.24 4.97 13.97
CA LYS A 91 -18.09 6.16 13.85
C LYS A 91 -19.39 5.86 13.11
N ASP A 92 -19.30 5.25 11.94
CA ASP A 92 -20.46 5.12 11.05
C ASP A 92 -21.35 3.94 11.44
N ILE A 93 -20.80 2.89 12.06
CA ILE A 93 -21.59 1.75 12.55
C ILE A 93 -21.85 1.89 14.04
N TYR A 94 -20.81 1.90 14.88
CA TYR A 94 -21.01 1.88 16.33
C TYR A 94 -21.58 3.20 16.87
N GLY A 95 -21.06 4.34 16.44
CA GLY A 95 -21.56 5.66 16.83
C GLY A 95 -22.93 5.98 16.25
N ALA A 96 -23.21 5.66 14.99
CA ALA A 96 -24.49 6.05 14.37
C ALA A 96 -25.64 5.05 14.61
N ILE A 97 -25.37 3.75 14.68
CA ILE A 97 -26.42 2.70 14.69
C ILE A 97 -26.55 2.04 16.07
N VAL A 98 -25.43 1.79 16.76
CA VAL A 98 -25.43 1.00 18.01
C VAL A 98 -25.59 1.87 19.26
N ARG A 99 -24.83 2.96 19.36
CA ARG A 99 -24.91 3.93 20.48
C ARG A 99 -24.66 5.37 20.00
N PRO A 100 -25.74 6.12 19.70
CA PRO A 100 -25.68 7.54 19.32
C PRO A 100 -25.00 8.46 20.36
N ASP A 101 -25.10 8.13 21.66
CA ASP A 101 -24.51 8.89 22.76
C ASP A 101 -23.11 8.38 23.18
N ALA A 102 -22.44 7.59 22.34
CA ALA A 102 -21.15 7.02 22.69
C ALA A 102 -20.07 8.11 22.83
N THR A 103 -19.39 8.12 23.98
CA THR A 103 -18.29 9.05 24.25
C THR A 103 -17.06 8.70 23.40
N GLU A 104 -16.24 9.69 23.04
CA GLU A 104 -14.97 9.52 22.27
C GLU A 104 -14.07 8.37 22.78
N GLY A 105 -14.03 8.16 24.10
CA GLY A 105 -13.28 7.05 24.71
C GLY A 105 -13.83 5.65 24.39
N GLN A 106 -15.12 5.51 24.11
CA GLN A 106 -15.74 4.25 23.71
C GLN A 106 -15.52 3.98 22.21
N LEU A 107 -15.66 5.01 21.36
CA LEU A 107 -15.41 4.88 19.92
C LEU A 107 -13.95 4.49 19.64
N THR A 108 -12.99 5.10 20.33
CA THR A 108 -11.56 4.77 20.17
C THR A 108 -11.23 3.35 20.63
N ARG A 109 -11.89 2.83 21.68
CA ARG A 109 -11.72 1.43 22.11
C ARG A 109 -12.29 0.44 21.08
N VAL A 110 -13.48 0.70 20.56
CA VAL A 110 -14.11 -0.13 19.53
C VAL A 110 -13.30 -0.09 18.23
N GLY A 111 -12.81 1.08 17.82
CA GLY A 111 -11.93 1.24 16.68
C GLY A 111 -10.64 0.43 16.84
N LYS A 112 -9.96 0.53 17.99
CA LYS A 112 -8.76 -0.26 18.28
C LYS A 112 -9.04 -1.76 18.25
N LEU A 113 -10.15 -2.22 18.84
CA LEU A 113 -10.53 -3.63 18.83
C LEU A 113 -10.80 -4.12 17.39
N CYS A 114 -11.51 -3.35 16.59
CA CYS A 114 -11.73 -3.65 15.17
C CYS A 114 -10.42 -3.74 14.39
N SER A 115 -9.49 -2.78 14.58
CA SER A 115 -8.16 -2.85 13.95
C SER A 115 -7.42 -4.13 14.32
N TRP A 116 -7.45 -4.54 15.59
CA TRP A 116 -6.83 -5.80 16.05
C TRP A 116 -7.47 -7.04 15.42
N ILE A 117 -8.81 -7.09 15.34
CA ILE A 117 -9.54 -8.21 14.73
C ILE A 117 -9.23 -8.29 13.23
N LEU A 118 -9.24 -7.15 12.53
CA LEU A 118 -8.92 -7.08 11.11
C LEU A 118 -7.48 -7.53 10.84
N LEU A 119 -6.52 -7.07 11.65
CA LEU A 119 -5.13 -7.49 11.52
C LEU A 119 -4.98 -9.00 11.75
N ALA A 120 -5.60 -9.55 12.79
CA ALA A 120 -5.57 -10.98 13.08
C ALA A 120 -6.19 -11.83 11.96
N LEU A 121 -7.30 -11.38 11.37
CA LEU A 121 -7.94 -12.03 10.24
C LEU A 121 -7.03 -12.01 9.00
N LEU A 122 -6.43 -10.87 8.70
CA LEU A 122 -5.59 -10.67 7.51
C LEU A 122 -4.31 -11.53 7.60
N VAL A 123 -3.68 -11.57 8.79
CA VAL A 123 -2.53 -12.44 9.05
C VAL A 123 -2.91 -13.92 9.06
N GLY A 124 -4.11 -14.28 9.53
CA GLY A 124 -4.56 -15.68 9.55
C GLY A 124 -4.98 -16.23 8.18
N LEU A 125 -5.25 -15.35 7.20
CA LEU A 125 -5.63 -15.73 5.84
C LEU A 125 -4.45 -15.72 4.85
N ALA A 126 -3.36 -15.02 5.20
CA ALA A 126 -2.10 -14.99 4.45
C ALA A 126 -1.29 -16.28 4.67
#